data_AF-A0A964V2R3-F1
#
_entry.id   AF-A0A964V2R3-F1
#
_cell.length_a   1.000
_cell.length_b   1.000
_cell.length_c   1.000
_cell.angle_alpha   90.00
_cell.angle_beta   90.00
_cell.angle_gamma   90.00
#
_symmetry.space_group_name_H-M   'P 1'
#
loop_
_entity.id
_entity.type
_entity.pdbx_description
1 polymer ?
#
loop_
_entity_poly.entity_id
_entity_poly.type
_entity_poly.pdbx_seq_one_letter_code
_entity_poly.pdbx_strand_id
1 'polypeptide(L)'
;MAVDRRPNARLRALLAEAGWSNEQCARAVNAAGAEIGLVLRYDRTSVAHWLTGTQPRPPVPQLLAETLSRRLGRVATPAGAGFTQHPA
;
A
#
# COMPACT_ATOMS: atom_id res chain seq x y z
N MET A 1 -13.94 -21.32 6.09
CA MET A 1 -13.52 -20.91 4.72
C MET A 1 -12.17 -20.21 4.83
N ALA A 2 -11.08 -20.92 4.55
CA ALA A 2 -9.75 -20.30 4.50
C ALA A 2 -9.63 -19.58 3.16
N VAL A 3 -9.75 -18.25 3.19
CA VAL A 3 -9.33 -17.43 2.05
C VAL A 3 -7.85 -17.77 1.80
N ASP A 4 -7.53 -18.25 0.59
CA ASP A 4 -6.17 -18.45 0.09
C ASP A 4 -5.51 -17.06 0.04
N ARG A 5 -5.07 -16.59 1.21
CA ARG A 5 -4.39 -15.33 1.43
C ARG A 5 -2.99 -15.48 0.86
N ARG A 6 -2.89 -15.46 -0.46
CA ARG A 6 -1.59 -15.43 -1.12
C ARG A 6 -0.86 -14.21 -0.58
N PRO A 7 0.28 -14.38 0.10
CA PRO A 7 1.01 -13.26 0.64
C PRO A 7 1.38 -12.34 -0.52
N ASN A 8 1.14 -11.04 -0.35
CA ASN A 8 1.42 -9.99 -1.32
C ASN A 8 2.94 -9.77 -1.39
N ALA A 9 3.62 -10.70 -2.05
CA ALA A 9 5.06 -10.71 -2.22
C ALA A 9 5.54 -9.45 -2.98
N ARG A 10 4.71 -8.93 -3.88
CA ARG A 10 4.96 -7.67 -4.60
C ARG A 10 5.04 -6.47 -3.67
N LEU A 11 4.02 -6.28 -2.82
CA LEU A 11 4.05 -5.21 -1.80
C LEU A 11 5.26 -5.38 -0.87
N ARG A 12 5.55 -6.61 -0.43
CA ARG A 12 6.70 -6.88 0.44
C ARG A 12 8.04 -6.53 -0.21
N ALA A 13 8.21 -6.86 -1.49
CA ALA A 13 9.40 -6.47 -2.25
C ALA A 13 9.52 -4.96 -2.36
N LEU A 14 8.43 -4.25 -2.70
CA LEU A 14 8.44 -2.78 -2.80
C LEU A 14 8.76 -2.10 -1.47
N LEU A 15 8.22 -2.61 -0.35
CA LEU A 15 8.55 -2.11 0.98
C LEU A 15 10.02 -2.33 1.32
N ALA A 16 10.57 -3.50 0.99
CA ALA A 16 11.98 -3.79 1.19
C ALA A 16 12.89 -2.90 0.32
N GLU A 17 12.55 -2.74 -0.97
CA GLU A 17 13.24 -1.82 -1.90
C GLU A 17 13.19 -0.36 -1.40
N ALA A 18 12.04 0.08 -0.86
CA ALA A 18 11.87 1.42 -0.31
C ALA A 18 12.57 1.63 1.03
N GLY A 19 13.01 0.54 1.69
CA GLY A 19 13.51 0.55 3.06
C GLY A 19 12.43 0.91 4.08
N TRP A 20 11.18 0.55 3.82
CA TRP A 20 10.03 0.89 4.66
C TRP A 20 9.55 -0.28 5.50
N SER A 21 9.38 -0.01 6.79
CA SER A 21 8.64 -0.86 7.71
C SER A 21 7.13 -0.70 7.52
N ASN A 22 6.34 -1.67 8.00
CA ASN A 22 4.87 -1.60 7.94
C ASN A 22 4.32 -0.31 8.56
N GLU A 23 4.90 0.16 9.67
CA GLU A 23 4.51 1.44 10.27
C GLU A 23 4.87 2.64 9.38
N GLN A 24 6.05 2.65 8.78
CA GLN A 24 6.49 3.75 7.90
C GLN A 24 5.61 3.83 6.65
N CYS A 25 5.24 2.69 6.07
CA CYS A 25 4.28 2.63 4.98
C CYS A 25 2.93 3.22 5.39
N ALA A 26 2.40 2.82 6.55
CA ALA A 26 1.13 3.33 7.06
C ALA A 26 1.17 4.86 7.26
N ARG A 27 2.27 5.38 7.84
CA ARG A 27 2.46 6.82 8.02
C ARG A 27 2.58 7.56 6.69
N ALA A 28 3.32 7.02 5.72
CA ALA A 28 3.45 7.63 4.39
C ALA A 28 2.10 7.71 3.67
N VAL A 29 1.29 6.64 3.73
CA VAL A 29 -0.07 6.63 3.19
C VAL A 29 -0.96 7.64 3.90
N ASN A 30 -0.89 7.74 5.23
CA ASN A 30 -1.68 8.72 5.98
C ASN A 30 -1.26 10.16 5.64
N ALA A 31 0.04 10.41 5.48
CA ALA A 31 0.57 11.71 5.07
C ALA A 31 0.08 12.08 3.67
N ALA A 32 0.20 11.17 2.70
CA ALA A 32 -0.29 11.38 1.34
C ALA A 32 -1.82 11.56 1.27
N GLY A 33 -2.57 10.85 2.12
CA GLY A 33 -4.00 11.09 2.30
C GLY A 33 -4.27 12.50 2.82
N ALA A 34 -3.53 12.95 3.83
CA ALA A 34 -3.68 14.28 4.38
C ALA A 34 -3.32 15.38 3.37
N GLU A 35 -2.35 15.16 2.49
CA GLU A 35 -2.00 16.09 1.40
C GLU A 35 -3.17 16.34 0.44
N ILE A 36 -4.05 15.35 0.25
CA ILE A 36 -5.26 15.47 -0.58
C ILE A 36 -6.54 15.73 0.23
N GLY A 37 -6.41 16.08 1.52
CA GLY A 37 -7.54 16.39 2.41
C GLY A 37 -8.27 15.18 2.99
N LEU A 38 -7.70 13.98 2.90
CA LEU A 38 -8.25 12.75 3.49
C LEU A 38 -7.62 12.44 4.84
N VAL A 39 -8.47 12.28 5.86
CA VAL A 39 -8.03 11.84 7.18
C VAL A 39 -7.96 10.31 7.22
N LEU A 40 -6.78 9.77 6.95
CA LEU A 40 -6.49 8.34 7.04
C LEU A 40 -5.77 8.02 8.36
N ARG A 41 -6.15 6.92 9.01
CA ARG A 41 -5.55 6.43 10.26
C ARG A 41 -5.14 4.97 10.13
N TYR A 42 -4.30 4.68 9.14
CA TYR A 42 -3.71 3.36 9.02
C TYR A 42 -2.54 3.18 9.96
N ASP A 43 -2.39 1.95 10.45
CA ASP A 43 -1.34 1.50 11.35
C ASP A 43 -0.61 0.28 10.75
N ARG A 44 0.42 -0.19 11.44
CA ARG A 44 1.23 -1.35 11.01
C ARG A 44 0.39 -2.62 10.76
N THR A 45 -0.71 -2.81 11.50
CA THR A 45 -1.59 -3.98 11.40
C THR A 45 -2.38 -3.93 10.10
N SER A 46 -2.86 -2.73 9.74
CA SER A 46 -3.51 -2.49 8.45
C SER A 46 -2.59 -2.88 7.28
N VAL A 47 -1.32 -2.50 7.33
CA VAL A 47 -0.32 -2.88 6.32
C VAL A 47 -0.02 -4.38 6.33
N ALA A 48 0.05 -5.01 7.52
CA ALA A 48 0.19 -6.45 7.62
C ALA A 48 -1.00 -7.18 6.96
N HIS A 49 -2.22 -6.70 7.13
CA HIS A 49 -3.39 -7.24 6.42
C HIS A 49 -3.25 -7.10 4.90
N TRP A 50 -2.69 -5.99 4.40
CA TRP A 50 -2.41 -5.82 2.97
C TRP A 50 -1.40 -6.81 2.44
N LEU A 51 -0.35 -7.07 3.23
CA LEU A 51 0.65 -8.10 2.94
C LEU A 51 0.06 -9.51 2.95
N THR A 52 -1.05 -9.76 3.66
CA THR A 52 -1.77 -11.03 3.60
C THR A 52 -2.78 -11.11 2.45
N GLY A 53 -2.85 -10.13 1.56
CA GLY A 53 -3.76 -10.13 0.42
C GLY A 53 -5.07 -9.37 0.65
N THR A 54 -5.21 -8.63 1.76
CA THR A 54 -6.35 -7.73 1.95
C THR A 54 -6.16 -6.48 1.10
N GLN A 55 -7.16 -6.11 0.30
CA GLN A 55 -7.08 -4.90 -0.48
C GLN A 55 -7.65 -3.68 0.29
N PRO A 56 -6.89 -2.58 0.45
CA PRO A 56 -7.45 -1.37 1.04
C PRO A 56 -8.44 -0.71 0.09
N ARG A 57 -9.39 0.04 0.66
CA ARG A 57 -10.39 0.78 -0.13
C ARG A 57 -9.73 1.92 -0.92
N PRO A 58 -10.16 2.20 -2.15
CA PRO A 58 -9.74 3.41 -2.85
C PRO A 58 -10.06 4.65 -1.99
N PRO A 59 -9.16 5.65 -1.94
CA PRO A 59 -7.97 5.87 -2.80
C PRO A 59 -6.64 5.34 -2.25
N VAL A 60 -6.64 4.53 -1.20
CA VAL A 60 -5.41 4.08 -0.52
C VAL A 60 -4.43 3.30 -1.40
N PRO A 61 -4.85 2.36 -2.27
CA PRO A 61 -3.93 1.68 -3.18
C PRO A 61 -3.21 2.66 -4.12
N GLN A 62 -3.87 3.74 -4.53
CA GLN A 62 -3.26 4.79 -5.34
C GLN A 62 -2.28 5.62 -4.52
N LEU A 63 -2.65 6.05 -3.31
CA LEU A 63 -1.75 6.80 -2.41
C LEU A 63 -0.50 6.00 -2.04
N LEU A 64 -0.67 4.70 -1.79
CA LEU A 64 0.45 3.80 -1.53
C LEU A 64 1.36 3.69 -2.76
N ALA A 65 0.79 3.53 -3.95
CA ALA A 65 1.55 3.50 -5.19
C ALA A 65 2.29 4.83 -5.45
N GLU A 66 1.63 5.97 -5.24
CA GLU A 66 2.20 7.31 -5.33
C GLU A 66 3.38 7.51 -4.36
N THR A 67 3.20 7.14 -3.10
CA THR A 67 4.23 7.28 -2.06
C THR A 67 5.43 6.38 -2.32
N LEU A 68 5.20 5.12 -2.73
CA LEU A 68 6.27 4.23 -3.19
C LEU A 68 6.94 4.76 -4.46
N SER A 69 6.18 5.33 -5.38
CA SER A 69 6.70 5.89 -6.63
C SER A 69 7.69 7.02 -6.36
N ARG A 70 7.29 7.95 -5.48
CA ARG A 70 8.13 9.05 -4.99
C ARG A 70 9.38 8.55 -4.27
N ARG A 71 9.26 7.46 -3.49
CA ARG A 71 10.37 6.90 -2.71
C ARG A 71 11.37 6.12 -3.56
N LEU A 72 10.88 5.32 -4.51
CA LEU A 72 11.68 4.45 -5.37
C LEU A 72 12.21 5.19 -6.61
N GLY A 73 11.71 6.39 -6.90
CA GLY A 73 12.07 7.15 -8.10
C GLY A 73 11.54 6.54 -9.41
N ARG A 74 10.53 5.66 -9.32
CA ARG A 74 9.92 4.99 -10.48
C ARG A 74 8.40 4.94 -10.32
N VAL A 75 7.67 5.02 -11.43
CA VAL A 75 6.20 4.92 -11.40
C VAL A 75 5.77 3.55 -10.86
N ALA A 76 5.30 3.53 -9.62
CA ALA A 76 4.64 2.38 -9.03
C ALA A 76 3.12 2.48 -9.27
N THR A 77 2.49 1.35 -9.54
CA THR A 77 1.04 1.26 -9.73
C THR A 77 0.44 0.35 -8.66
N PRO A 78 -0.85 0.50 -8.31
CA PRO A 78 -1.53 -0.41 -7.40
C PRO A 78 -1.41 -1.88 -7.85
N ALA A 79 -1.54 -2.15 -9.16
CA ALA A 79 -1.32 -3.48 -9.75
C ALA A 79 0.11 -3.99 -9.52
N GLY A 80 1.10 -3.11 -9.66
CA GLY A 80 2.50 -3.40 -9.37
C GLY A 80 2.74 -3.75 -7.88
N ALA A 81 1.96 -3.18 -6.97
CA ALA A 81 1.98 -3.52 -5.55
C ALA A 81 1.17 -4.79 -5.20
N GLY A 82 0.51 -5.42 -6.18
CA GLY A 82 -0.33 -6.60 -5.94
C GLY A 82 -1.76 -6.26 -5.49
N PHE A 83 -2.18 -5.00 -5.59
CA PHE A 83 -3.56 -4.61 -5.39
C PHE A 83 -4.34 -4.73 -6.70
N THR A 84 -5.53 -5.33 -6.65
CA THR A 84 -6.43 -5.41 -7.81
C THR A 84 -7.05 -4.04 -7.99
N GLN A 85 -6.40 -3.14 -8.73
CA GLN A 85 -7.11 -1.95 -9.21
C GLN A 85 -8.30 -2.49 -10.03
N HIS A 86 -9.52 -2.31 -9.54
CA HIS A 86 -10.70 -2.43 -10.37
C HIS A 86 -10.67 -1.19 -11.27
N PRO A 87 -10.43 -1.31 -12.58
CA PRO A 87 -10.77 -0.24 -13.48
C PRO A 87 -12.30 -0.15 -13.58
N ALA A 88 -12.77 1.10 -13.74
CA ALA A 88 -14.15 1.55 -13.93
C ALA A 88 -14.92 1.93 -12.65
#